data_AF-E0WBA5-F1
#
_entry.id   AF-E0WBA5-F1
#
_cell.length_a   1.000
_cell.length_b   1.000
_cell.length_c   1.000
_cell.angle_alpha   90.00
_cell.angle_beta   90.00
_cell.angle_gamma   90.00
#
_symmetry.space_group_name_H-M   'P 1'
#
loop_
_entity.id
_entity.type
_entity.pdbx_description
1 polymer ?
#
loop_
_entity_poly.entity_id
_entity_poly.type
_entity_poly.pdbx_seq_one_letter_code
_entity_poly.pdbx_strand_id
1 'polypeptide(L)'
;ESVGEGVTELVPGDHVLPVFTGECKNCAHCKSEESNLCELLRINVDRGVMISDGQSRFTINGKPIFHFVGTSTFSEYTVIHVGCLAKINPEAPLDKVCVLSCGISTGLGATLNVAKPKKGSTVAIFGLGAVGLAAMEGAKMAGASRIIGVDLNPAKYEQAKKFGCTDFVNPKDHSKPVQEVLVEMSNGGVDRAVECTGNINA
;
A
#
# COMPACT_ATOMS: atom_id res chain seq x y z
N GLU A 1 10.09 -4.50 25.45
CA GLU A 1 9.81 -3.43 24.47
C GLU A 1 10.02 -2.10 25.19
N SER A 2 10.51 -1.07 24.48
CA SER A 2 10.93 0.21 25.08
C SER A 2 11.11 1.27 23.99
N VAL A 3 11.01 2.54 24.39
CA VAL A 3 11.33 3.69 23.53
C VAL A 3 12.76 4.18 23.76
N GLY A 4 13.39 4.71 22.71
CA GLY A 4 14.71 5.34 22.80
C GLY A 4 14.65 6.77 23.36
N GLU A 5 15.83 7.32 23.68
CA GLU A 5 15.96 8.72 24.11
C GLU A 5 15.38 9.69 23.06
N GLY A 6 14.67 10.72 23.52
CA GLY A 6 14.06 11.74 22.66
C GLY A 6 12.72 11.37 22.03
N VAL A 7 12.24 10.13 22.18
CA VAL A 7 10.89 9.75 21.77
C VAL A 7 9.87 10.32 22.75
N THR A 8 8.86 11.04 22.25
CA THR A 8 7.84 11.70 23.08
C THR A 8 6.40 11.31 22.70
N GLU A 9 6.21 10.81 21.49
CA GLU A 9 4.92 10.48 20.88
C GLU A 9 4.45 9.05 21.15
N LEU A 10 5.33 8.18 21.66
CA LEU A 10 5.05 6.78 22.00
C LEU A 10 5.52 6.48 23.42
N VAL A 11 4.84 5.55 24.07
CA VAL A 11 5.22 4.98 25.36
C VAL A 11 5.11 3.45 25.34
N PRO A 12 5.82 2.72 26.20
CA PRO A 12 5.68 1.27 26.30
C PRO A 12 4.23 0.85 26.52
N GLY A 13 3.79 -0.18 25.79
CA GLY A 13 2.41 -0.68 25.80
C GLY A 13 1.49 -0.08 24.74
N ASP A 14 1.90 0.96 24.01
CA ASP A 14 1.13 1.46 22.87
C ASP A 14 1.02 0.40 21.75
N HIS A 15 -0.18 0.25 21.18
CA HIS A 15 -0.36 -0.52 19.95
C HIS A 15 0.08 0.32 18.75
N VAL A 16 0.94 -0.26 17.90
CA VAL A 16 1.55 0.44 16.77
C VAL A 16 1.56 -0.42 15.51
N LEU A 17 1.54 0.24 14.35
CA LEU A 17 1.83 -0.37 13.05
C LEU A 17 3.16 0.17 12.49
N PRO A 18 4.15 -0.69 12.23
CA PRO A 18 5.32 -0.36 11.43
C PRO A 18 4.95 -0.01 9.99
N VAL A 19 5.38 1.15 9.50
CA VAL A 19 5.23 1.56 8.10
C VAL A 19 6.59 1.63 7.40
N PHE A 20 6.65 1.20 6.14
CA PHE A 20 7.91 1.11 5.37
C PHE A 20 8.42 2.47 4.85
N THR A 21 7.59 3.50 4.94
CA THR A 21 7.93 4.90 4.66
C THR A 21 7.39 5.73 5.82
N GLY A 22 8.25 6.54 6.44
CA GLY A 22 7.91 7.31 7.64
C GLY A 22 7.58 8.77 7.37
N GLU A 23 7.29 9.49 8.45
CA GLU A 23 6.98 10.91 8.47
C GLU A 23 7.77 11.61 9.58
N CYS A 24 8.79 12.40 9.22
CA CYS A 24 9.64 13.09 10.20
C CYS A 24 9.06 14.41 10.72
N LYS A 25 7.93 14.88 10.16
CA LYS A 25 7.21 16.13 10.48
C LYS A 25 7.97 17.44 10.25
N ASN A 26 9.26 17.38 9.89
CA ASN A 26 10.13 18.56 9.84
C ASN A 26 10.60 18.94 8.42
N CYS A 27 10.72 17.96 7.51
CA CYS A 27 11.16 18.21 6.13
C CYS A 27 10.07 18.89 5.29
N ALA A 28 10.45 19.45 4.14
CA ALA A 28 9.53 20.15 3.24
C ALA A 28 8.36 19.27 2.79
N HIS A 29 8.63 17.99 2.49
CA HIS A 29 7.59 17.03 2.10
C HIS A 29 6.57 16.77 3.22
N CYS A 30 7.01 16.62 4.47
CA CYS A 30 6.10 16.41 5.60
C CYS A 30 5.29 17.67 5.97
N LYS A 31 5.72 18.85 5.52
CA LYS A 31 5.01 20.12 5.74
C LYS A 31 4.07 20.50 4.59
N SER A 32 4.17 19.80 3.45
CA SER A 32 3.29 19.96 2.30
C SER A 32 1.97 19.24 2.55
N GLU A 33 0.88 19.76 1.98
CA GLU A 33 -0.46 19.14 2.06
C GLU A 33 -0.62 18.00 1.05
N GLU A 34 0.24 17.94 0.03
CA GLU A 34 0.11 17.07 -1.12
C GLU A 34 1.03 15.84 -1.07
N SER A 35 2.14 15.92 -0.31
CA SER A 35 3.19 14.90 -0.33
C SER A 35 3.23 14.05 0.95
N ASN A 36 3.48 12.76 0.78
CA ASN A 36 3.81 11.83 1.85
C ASN A 36 5.25 11.27 1.74
N LEU A 37 6.09 11.85 0.87
CA LEU A 37 7.41 11.33 0.54
C LEU A 37 8.50 11.98 1.40
N CYS A 38 8.51 11.65 2.70
CA CYS A 38 9.46 12.20 3.67
C CYS A 38 10.92 12.14 3.17
N GLU A 39 11.63 13.26 3.22
CA GLU A 39 13.03 13.34 2.77
C GLU A 39 13.95 12.40 3.56
N LEU A 40 13.72 12.29 4.87
CA LEU A 40 14.53 11.49 5.79
C LEU A 40 14.12 10.01 5.81
N LEU A 41 12.81 9.75 5.81
CA LEU A 41 12.22 8.44 6.15
C LEU A 41 11.52 7.76 4.98
N ARG A 42 11.62 8.30 3.75
CA ARG A 42 11.13 7.60 2.55
C ARG A 42 11.72 6.19 2.44
N ILE A 43 10.98 5.32 1.76
CA ILE A 43 11.40 3.95 1.47
C ILE A 43 12.82 3.92 0.89
N ASN A 44 13.63 3.00 1.41
CA ASN A 44 14.93 2.66 0.86
C ASN A 44 15.11 1.15 1.00
N VAL A 45 15.16 0.45 -0.14
CA VAL A 45 15.23 -1.02 -0.20
C VAL A 45 16.66 -1.55 -0.02
N ASP A 46 17.66 -0.70 -0.24
CA ASP A 46 19.08 -1.06 -0.13
C ASP A 46 19.63 -0.81 1.28
N ARG A 47 18.92 -0.04 2.11
CA ARG A 47 19.33 0.29 3.48
C ARG A 47 19.06 -0.88 4.43
N GLY A 48 20.11 -1.63 4.74
CA GLY A 48 20.10 -2.73 5.71
C GLY A 48 20.32 -2.35 7.18
N VAL A 49 20.36 -1.06 7.52
CA VAL A 49 20.81 -0.57 8.84
C VAL A 49 19.97 0.59 9.35
N MET A 50 20.06 0.89 10.65
CA MET A 50 19.38 2.03 11.26
C MET A 50 19.98 3.37 10.80
N ILE A 51 19.11 4.38 10.65
CA ILE A 51 19.52 5.73 10.21
C ILE A 51 20.40 6.43 11.26
N SER A 52 20.19 6.13 12.55
CA SER A 52 20.86 6.83 13.65
C SER A 52 22.37 6.62 13.71
N ASP A 53 22.85 5.42 13.37
CA ASP A 53 24.26 5.03 13.53
C ASP A 53 24.81 4.15 12.40
N GLY A 54 24.00 3.83 11.38
CA GLY A 54 24.40 2.96 10.29
C GLY A 54 24.66 1.50 10.71
N GLN A 55 24.16 1.07 11.87
CA GLN A 55 24.33 -0.30 12.36
C GLN A 55 23.04 -1.11 12.30
N SER A 56 23.17 -2.44 12.20
CA SER A 56 22.03 -3.33 12.44
C SER A 56 21.72 -3.43 13.93
N ARG A 57 20.50 -3.86 14.25
CA ARG A 57 20.07 -4.24 15.60
C ARG A 57 19.93 -5.75 15.77
N PHE A 58 20.13 -6.49 14.68
CA PHE A 58 20.05 -7.94 14.66
C PHE A 58 21.44 -8.54 14.48
N THR A 59 21.74 -9.55 15.28
CA THR A 59 22.95 -10.35 15.13
C THR A 59 22.66 -11.82 15.40
N ILE A 60 23.37 -12.71 14.70
CA ILE A 60 23.46 -14.13 15.05
C ILE A 60 24.94 -14.49 15.09
N ASN A 61 25.40 -15.05 16.21
CA ASN A 61 26.80 -15.45 16.41
C ASN A 61 27.80 -14.31 16.11
N GLY A 62 27.45 -13.08 16.52
CA GLY A 62 28.25 -11.88 16.27
C GLY A 62 28.24 -11.36 14.83
N LYS A 63 27.52 -12.02 13.91
CA LYS A 63 27.37 -11.55 12.52
C LYS A 63 26.09 -10.71 12.38
N PRO A 64 26.16 -9.51 11.79
CA PRO A 64 24.99 -8.67 11.61
C PRO A 64 24.01 -9.31 10.61
N ILE A 65 22.72 -9.22 10.92
CA ILE A 65 21.63 -9.51 9.98
C ILE A 65 21.02 -8.17 9.60
N PHE A 66 20.88 -7.90 8.31
CA PHE A 66 20.38 -6.60 7.87
C PHE A 66 18.89 -6.42 8.13
N HIS A 67 18.52 -5.17 8.37
CA HIS A 67 17.13 -4.73 8.35
C HIS A 67 16.57 -4.77 6.93
N PHE A 68 15.24 -4.77 6.82
CA PHE A 68 14.54 -4.60 5.55
C PHE A 68 13.50 -3.48 5.66
N VAL A 69 13.59 -2.51 4.74
CA VAL A 69 12.74 -1.31 4.64
C VAL A 69 12.48 -0.60 5.98
N GLY A 70 13.44 -0.66 6.89
CA GLY A 70 13.37 -0.04 8.22
C GLY A 70 12.30 -0.60 9.17
N THR A 71 11.74 -1.79 8.90
CA THR A 71 10.69 -2.40 9.73
C THR A 71 11.07 -3.78 10.25
N SER A 72 11.53 -4.68 9.38
CA SER A 72 12.02 -6.02 9.73
C SER A 72 11.05 -6.83 10.61
N THR A 73 9.77 -6.89 10.22
CA THR A 73 8.68 -7.43 11.06
C THR A 73 8.64 -8.95 11.19
N PHE A 74 9.55 -9.67 10.55
CA PHE A 74 9.68 -11.14 10.69
C PHE A 74 10.63 -11.49 11.83
N SER A 75 10.33 -10.97 13.02
CA SER A 75 11.04 -11.19 14.28
C SER A 75 10.08 -10.91 15.42
N GLU A 76 10.20 -11.63 16.55
CA GLU A 76 9.38 -11.38 17.75
C GLU A 76 9.56 -9.95 18.28
N TYR A 77 10.77 -9.39 18.09
CA TYR A 77 11.09 -8.00 18.40
C TYR A 77 11.88 -7.36 17.26
N THR A 78 11.63 -6.08 17.02
CA THR A 78 12.36 -5.26 16.04
C THR A 78 12.62 -3.87 16.62
N VAL A 79 13.53 -3.12 15.98
CA VAL A 79 13.84 -1.74 16.34
C VAL A 79 13.56 -0.87 15.12
N ILE A 80 12.70 0.13 15.29
CA ILE A 80 12.18 0.96 14.21
C ILE A 80 12.33 2.43 14.60
N HIS A 81 12.63 3.28 13.63
CA HIS A 81 12.64 4.72 13.85
C HIS A 81 11.22 5.20 14.19
N VAL A 82 11.04 6.03 15.22
CA VAL A 82 9.71 6.43 15.72
C VAL A 82 8.80 7.03 14.64
N GLY A 83 9.36 7.85 13.73
CA GLY A 83 8.61 8.38 12.58
C GLY A 83 8.10 7.34 11.57
N CYS A 84 8.47 6.06 11.72
CA CYS A 84 7.95 4.92 10.95
C CYS A 84 7.00 4.03 11.77
N LEU A 85 6.52 4.50 12.92
CA LEU A 85 5.53 3.83 13.76
C LEU A 85 4.26 4.66 13.84
N ALA A 86 3.15 4.11 13.36
CA ALA A 86 1.83 4.71 13.53
C ALA A 86 1.19 4.16 14.81
N LYS A 87 0.99 5.01 15.83
CA LYS A 87 0.17 4.68 16.99
C LYS A 87 -1.28 4.47 16.55
N ILE A 88 -1.91 3.38 17.00
CA ILE A 88 -3.28 3.04 16.63
C ILE A 88 -4.18 2.89 17.86
N ASN A 89 -5.48 2.70 17.62
CA ASN A 89 -6.45 2.39 18.67
C ASN A 89 -6.06 1.06 19.37
N PRO A 90 -5.91 1.03 20.71
CA PRO A 90 -5.55 -0.18 21.44
C PRO A 90 -6.61 -1.30 21.33
N GLU A 91 -7.87 -0.97 21.02
CA GLU A 91 -8.95 -1.95 20.80
C GLU A 91 -8.89 -2.59 19.41
N ALA A 92 -8.04 -2.09 18.50
CA ALA A 92 -7.93 -2.63 17.15
C ALA A 92 -7.31 -4.04 17.20
N PRO A 93 -7.94 -5.06 16.58
CA PRO A 93 -7.42 -6.42 16.53
C PRO A 93 -6.18 -6.48 15.63
N LEU A 94 -4.98 -6.60 16.24
CA LEU A 94 -3.69 -6.55 15.55
C LEU A 94 -3.52 -7.62 14.48
N ASP A 95 -4.15 -8.78 14.66
CA ASP A 95 -4.22 -9.88 13.69
C ASP A 95 -4.99 -9.52 12.41
N LYS A 96 -5.76 -8.43 12.43
CA LYS A 96 -6.51 -7.92 11.27
C LYS A 96 -5.96 -6.61 10.73
N VAL A 97 -5.59 -5.67 11.59
CA VAL A 97 -5.19 -4.33 11.14
C VAL A 97 -3.73 -4.27 10.65
N CYS A 98 -2.94 -5.32 10.86
CA CYS A 98 -1.56 -5.40 10.38
C CYS A 98 -1.42 -5.19 8.86
N VAL A 99 -2.42 -5.60 8.07
CA VAL A 99 -2.41 -5.45 6.60
C VAL A 99 -2.59 -4.00 6.13
N LEU A 100 -2.96 -3.08 7.02
CA LEU A 100 -3.12 -1.65 6.72
C LEU A 100 -1.78 -0.93 6.58
N SER A 101 -0.66 -1.50 7.00
CA SER A 101 0.63 -0.81 6.98
C SER A 101 1.36 -0.83 5.64
N CYS A 102 0.78 -1.47 4.62
CA CYS A 102 1.34 -1.51 3.27
C CYS A 102 0.23 -1.66 2.21
N GLY A 103 0.05 -2.86 1.66
CA GLY A 103 -0.67 -3.07 0.40
C GLY A 103 -2.12 -2.56 0.39
N ILE A 104 -2.87 -2.73 1.49
CA ILE A 104 -4.26 -2.26 1.55
C ILE A 104 -4.32 -0.74 1.46
N SER A 105 -3.58 -0.04 2.31
CA SER A 105 -3.57 1.43 2.30
C SER A 105 -3.03 2.00 1.00
N THR A 106 -2.07 1.32 0.35
CA THR A 106 -1.58 1.70 -0.97
C THR A 106 -2.69 1.71 -2.01
N GLY A 107 -3.45 0.61 -2.14
CA GLY A 107 -4.52 0.52 -3.13
C GLY A 107 -5.70 1.45 -2.82
N LEU A 108 -6.12 1.48 -1.56
CA LEU A 108 -7.21 2.31 -1.10
C LEU A 108 -6.89 3.81 -1.30
N GLY A 109 -5.69 4.23 -0.89
CA GLY A 109 -5.20 5.59 -1.07
C GLY A 109 -5.00 5.97 -2.54
N ALA A 110 -4.49 5.06 -3.38
CA ALA A 110 -4.38 5.32 -4.82
C ALA A 110 -5.74 5.67 -5.44
N THR A 111 -6.82 5.04 -4.97
CA THR A 111 -8.15 5.32 -5.50
C THR A 111 -8.79 6.56 -4.85
N LEU A 112 -8.82 6.63 -3.52
CA LEU A 112 -9.54 7.68 -2.80
C LEU A 112 -8.78 9.01 -2.78
N ASN A 113 -7.45 8.97 -2.68
CA ASN A 113 -6.63 10.18 -2.50
C ASN A 113 -6.00 10.67 -3.79
N VAL A 114 -5.79 9.80 -4.79
CA VAL A 114 -5.15 10.17 -6.06
C VAL A 114 -6.15 10.16 -7.22
N ALA A 115 -6.70 9.01 -7.57
CA ALA A 115 -7.61 8.89 -8.71
C ALA A 115 -8.92 9.68 -8.50
N LYS A 116 -9.47 9.69 -7.28
CA LYS A 116 -10.67 10.43 -6.88
C LYS A 116 -11.83 10.24 -7.88
N PRO A 117 -12.26 8.99 -8.18
CA PRO A 117 -13.40 8.76 -9.05
C PRO A 117 -14.66 9.43 -8.50
N LYS A 118 -15.53 9.92 -9.37
CA LYS A 118 -16.81 10.50 -8.97
C LYS A 118 -17.85 9.38 -8.84
N LYS A 119 -18.92 9.64 -8.09
CA LYS A 119 -20.06 8.74 -8.01
C LYS A 119 -20.59 8.48 -9.43
N GLY A 120 -20.81 7.22 -9.76
CA GLY A 120 -21.26 6.79 -11.09
C GLY A 120 -20.13 6.44 -12.07
N SER A 121 -18.86 6.71 -11.74
CA SER A 121 -17.73 6.45 -12.65
C SER A 121 -17.54 4.97 -13.00
N THR A 122 -16.95 4.72 -14.17
CA THR A 122 -16.36 3.43 -14.57
C THR A 122 -14.86 3.45 -14.26
N VAL A 123 -14.38 2.45 -13.50
CA VAL A 123 -12.98 2.37 -13.07
C VAL A 123 -12.37 1.05 -13.52
N ALA A 124 -11.19 1.09 -14.16
CA ALA A 124 -10.38 -0.10 -14.44
C ALA A 124 -9.28 -0.29 -13.39
N ILE A 125 -9.09 -1.51 -12.92
CA ILE A 125 -8.03 -1.88 -11.96
C ILE A 125 -7.18 -3.00 -12.57
N PHE A 126 -5.90 -2.73 -12.79
CA PHE A 126 -4.95 -3.70 -13.35
C PHE A 126 -4.19 -4.41 -12.24
N GLY A 127 -4.33 -5.74 -12.17
CA GLY A 127 -3.77 -6.60 -11.13
C GLY A 127 -4.71 -6.77 -9.95
N LEU A 128 -5.09 -8.01 -9.65
CA LEU A 128 -6.04 -8.36 -8.57
C LEU A 128 -5.32 -8.99 -7.36
N GLY A 129 -4.17 -8.44 -7.00
CA GLY A 129 -3.50 -8.72 -5.72
C GLY A 129 -4.06 -7.87 -4.58
N ALA A 130 -3.39 -7.87 -3.42
CA ALA A 130 -3.86 -7.10 -2.25
C ALA A 130 -4.06 -5.60 -2.55
N VAL A 131 -3.13 -4.98 -3.28
CA VAL A 131 -3.23 -3.56 -3.69
C VAL A 131 -4.43 -3.35 -4.61
N GLY A 132 -4.60 -4.17 -5.64
CA GLY A 132 -5.72 -4.05 -6.57
C GLY A 132 -7.08 -4.26 -5.93
N LEU A 133 -7.22 -5.26 -5.07
CA LEU A 133 -8.47 -5.50 -4.32
C LEU A 133 -8.80 -4.33 -3.39
N ALA A 134 -7.81 -3.71 -2.76
CA ALA A 134 -8.03 -2.51 -1.96
C ALA A 134 -8.37 -1.27 -2.80
N ALA A 135 -7.80 -1.15 -4.00
CA ALA A 135 -8.16 -0.11 -4.97
C ALA A 135 -9.62 -0.27 -5.45
N MET A 136 -10.05 -1.51 -5.71
CA MET A 136 -11.46 -1.82 -6.00
C MET A 136 -12.38 -1.40 -4.86
N GLU A 137 -12.03 -1.74 -3.61
CA GLU A 137 -12.82 -1.31 -2.45
C GLU A 137 -12.88 0.22 -2.36
N GLY A 138 -11.78 0.92 -2.64
CA GLY A 138 -11.78 2.38 -2.74
C GLY A 138 -12.72 2.92 -3.82
N ALA A 139 -12.76 2.29 -5.00
CA ALA A 139 -13.65 2.69 -6.09
C ALA A 139 -15.13 2.48 -5.71
N LYS A 140 -15.42 1.35 -5.05
CA LYS A 140 -16.74 1.03 -4.50
C LYS A 140 -17.16 2.04 -3.43
N MET A 141 -16.28 2.37 -2.49
CA MET A 141 -16.52 3.39 -1.46
C MET A 141 -16.77 4.78 -2.06
N ALA A 142 -16.10 5.13 -3.15
CA ALA A 142 -16.32 6.36 -3.90
C ALA A 142 -17.62 6.36 -4.73
N GLY A 143 -18.33 5.23 -4.81
CA GLY A 143 -19.60 5.09 -5.51
C GLY A 143 -19.45 4.90 -7.02
N ALA A 144 -18.35 4.30 -7.50
CA ALA A 144 -18.23 3.85 -8.89
C ALA A 144 -19.39 2.90 -9.25
N SER A 145 -19.97 3.06 -10.44
CA SER A 145 -21.08 2.22 -10.90
C SER A 145 -20.60 0.93 -11.56
N ARG A 146 -19.37 0.95 -12.09
CA ARG A 146 -18.76 -0.17 -12.80
C ARG A 146 -17.27 -0.24 -12.48
N ILE A 147 -16.80 -1.42 -12.09
CA ILE A 147 -15.41 -1.66 -11.69
C ILE A 147 -14.90 -2.86 -12.48
N ILE A 148 -14.01 -2.61 -13.44
CA ILE A 148 -13.46 -3.61 -14.35
C ILE A 148 -12.12 -4.09 -13.81
N GLY A 149 -12.03 -5.36 -13.43
CA GLY A 149 -10.79 -6.01 -13.02
C GLY A 149 -10.03 -6.58 -14.21
N VAL A 150 -8.73 -6.29 -14.29
CA VAL A 150 -7.84 -6.84 -15.33
C VAL A 150 -6.76 -7.70 -14.66
N ASP A 151 -6.75 -9.01 -14.92
CA ASP A 151 -5.70 -9.93 -14.43
C ASP A 151 -5.54 -11.12 -15.37
N LEU A 152 -4.35 -11.72 -15.39
CA LEU A 152 -4.08 -12.92 -16.18
C LEU A 152 -4.64 -14.21 -15.54
N ASN A 153 -4.96 -14.17 -14.24
CA ASN A 153 -5.48 -15.32 -13.52
C ASN A 153 -7.01 -15.20 -13.32
N PRO A 154 -7.84 -15.92 -14.11
CA PRO A 154 -9.29 -15.85 -14.00
C PRO A 154 -9.82 -16.34 -12.65
N ALA A 155 -9.07 -17.18 -11.91
CA ALA A 155 -9.48 -17.66 -10.59
C ALA A 155 -9.59 -16.53 -9.55
N LYS A 156 -8.98 -15.36 -9.80
CA LYS A 156 -9.08 -14.20 -8.92
C LYS A 156 -10.42 -13.46 -9.01
N TYR A 157 -11.18 -13.67 -10.09
CA TYR A 157 -12.42 -12.92 -10.33
C TYR A 157 -13.46 -13.14 -9.23
N GLU A 158 -13.68 -14.38 -8.80
CA GLU A 158 -14.69 -14.70 -7.78
C GLU A 158 -14.40 -13.99 -6.45
N GLN A 159 -13.13 -13.86 -6.08
CA GLN A 159 -12.75 -13.10 -4.90
C GLN A 159 -12.92 -11.59 -5.15
N ALA A 160 -12.54 -11.09 -6.33
CA ALA A 160 -12.63 -9.67 -6.68
C ALA A 160 -14.08 -9.13 -6.64
N LYS A 161 -15.08 -9.94 -6.96
CA LYS A 161 -16.51 -9.57 -6.84
C LYS A 161 -16.88 -9.10 -5.42
N LYS A 162 -16.26 -9.70 -4.39
CA LYS A 162 -16.50 -9.31 -2.98
C LYS A 162 -16.03 -7.88 -2.68
N PHE A 163 -15.08 -7.37 -3.46
CA PHE A 163 -14.50 -6.02 -3.38
C PHE A 163 -15.13 -5.04 -4.38
N GLY A 164 -16.22 -5.43 -5.04
CA GLY A 164 -16.99 -4.56 -5.95
C GLY A 164 -16.70 -4.74 -7.44
N CYS A 165 -15.85 -5.69 -7.83
CA CYS A 165 -15.60 -5.99 -9.25
C CYS A 165 -16.90 -6.41 -9.97
N THR A 166 -17.27 -5.69 -11.04
CA THR A 166 -18.48 -5.93 -11.83
C THR A 166 -18.19 -6.69 -13.12
N ASP A 167 -17.01 -6.48 -13.69
CA ASP A 167 -16.57 -7.06 -14.95
C ASP A 167 -15.12 -7.53 -14.81
N PHE A 168 -14.76 -8.57 -15.56
CA PHE A 168 -13.40 -9.08 -15.58
C PHE A 168 -12.90 -9.23 -17.00
N VAL A 169 -11.65 -8.82 -17.22
CA VAL A 169 -10.94 -8.96 -18.48
C VAL A 169 -9.63 -9.68 -18.21
N ASN A 170 -9.46 -10.83 -18.86
CA ASN A 170 -8.16 -11.46 -18.96
C ASN A 170 -7.57 -11.13 -20.35
N PRO A 171 -6.49 -10.34 -20.42
CA PRO A 171 -5.87 -9.96 -21.69
C PRO A 171 -5.56 -11.13 -22.64
N LYS A 172 -5.33 -12.35 -22.12
CA LYS A 172 -5.05 -13.54 -22.94
C LYS A 172 -6.27 -14.07 -23.70
N ASP A 173 -7.48 -13.68 -23.31
CA ASP A 173 -8.72 -14.11 -23.96
C ASP A 173 -9.10 -13.19 -25.13
N HIS A 174 -8.25 -12.20 -25.44
CA HIS A 174 -8.47 -11.22 -26.50
C HIS A 174 -7.30 -11.18 -27.48
N SER A 175 -7.60 -11.00 -28.76
CA SER A 175 -6.60 -10.75 -29.80
C SER A 175 -6.19 -9.27 -29.90
N LYS A 176 -7.04 -8.37 -29.41
CA LYS A 176 -6.79 -6.93 -29.36
C LYS A 176 -6.01 -6.56 -28.09
N PRO A 177 -5.23 -5.47 -28.12
CA PRO A 177 -4.65 -4.89 -26.92
C PRO A 177 -5.73 -4.58 -25.85
N VAL A 178 -5.43 -4.81 -24.58
CA VAL A 178 -6.43 -4.71 -23.50
C VAL A 178 -7.03 -3.30 -23.39
N GLN A 179 -6.26 -2.26 -23.70
CA GLN A 179 -6.76 -0.89 -23.71
C GLN A 179 -7.87 -0.68 -24.75
N GLU A 180 -7.82 -1.34 -25.91
CA GLU A 180 -8.88 -1.27 -26.92
C GLU A 180 -10.12 -2.02 -26.45
N VAL A 181 -9.94 -3.19 -25.83
CA VAL A 181 -11.03 -3.96 -25.22
C VAL A 181 -11.75 -3.12 -24.18
N LEU A 182 -11.02 -2.42 -23.31
CA LEU A 182 -11.60 -1.54 -22.29
C LEU A 182 -12.33 -0.35 -22.92
N VAL A 183 -11.79 0.28 -23.97
CA VAL A 183 -12.43 1.38 -24.69
C VAL A 183 -13.77 0.93 -25.28
N GLU A 184 -13.79 -0.24 -25.93
CA GLU A 184 -15.00 -0.83 -26.50
C GLU A 184 -16.03 -1.17 -25.42
N MET A 185 -15.59 -1.77 -24.31
CA MET A 185 -16.48 -2.12 -23.20
C MET A 185 -17.10 -0.90 -22.52
N SER A 186 -16.41 0.24 -22.52
CA SER A 186 -16.81 1.45 -21.78
C SER A 186 -17.34 2.58 -22.67
N ASN A 187 -17.58 2.31 -23.96
CA ASN A 187 -18.06 3.29 -24.94
C ASN A 187 -17.17 4.55 -25.05
N GLY A 188 -15.85 4.38 -25.03
CA GLY A 188 -14.89 5.48 -25.21
C GLY A 188 -13.75 5.55 -24.19
N GLY A 189 -13.70 4.64 -23.23
CA GLY A 189 -12.65 4.60 -22.19
C GLY A 189 -13.23 4.72 -20.78
N VAL A 190 -12.48 4.23 -19.80
CA VAL A 190 -12.84 4.33 -18.38
C VAL A 190 -12.57 5.74 -17.83
N ASP A 191 -13.33 6.17 -16.82
CA ASP A 191 -13.11 7.48 -16.19
C ASP A 191 -11.80 7.54 -15.43
N ARG A 192 -11.42 6.42 -14.79
CA ARG A 192 -10.18 6.27 -14.03
C ARG A 192 -9.60 4.87 -14.25
N ALA A 193 -8.28 4.80 -14.23
CA ALA A 193 -7.55 3.54 -14.23
C ALA A 193 -6.53 3.54 -13.09
N VAL A 194 -6.33 2.40 -12.43
CA VAL A 194 -5.30 2.20 -11.40
C VAL A 194 -4.47 0.97 -11.77
N GLU A 195 -3.17 1.17 -11.96
CA GLU A 195 -2.19 0.12 -12.26
C GLU A 195 -1.57 -0.40 -10.95
N CYS A 196 -1.69 -1.70 -10.68
CA CYS A 196 -1.28 -2.31 -9.41
C CYS A 196 -0.33 -3.52 -9.60
N THR A 197 0.21 -3.76 -10.80
CA THR A 197 1.11 -4.89 -11.11
C THR A 197 2.58 -4.46 -11.16
N GLY A 198 2.86 -3.20 -11.51
CA GLY A 198 4.20 -2.71 -11.80
C GLY A 198 4.74 -3.13 -13.18
N ASN A 199 3.90 -3.69 -14.06
CA ASN A 199 4.28 -4.03 -15.43
C ASN A 199 4.07 -2.83 -16.35
N ILE A 200 5.16 -2.34 -16.94
CA ILE A 200 5.14 -1.21 -17.89
C ILE A 200 4.47 -1.53 -19.23
N ASN A 201 4.19 -2.80 -19.49
CA ASN A 201 3.50 -3.27 -20.70
C ASN A 201 2.04 -3.68 -20.43
N ALA A 202 1.52 -3.41 -19.23
CA ALA A 202 0.13 -3.69 -18.87
C ALA A 202 -0.87 -2.80 -19.63
#